data_AF-A0A2U9ILH3-F1
#
_entry.id   AF-A0A2U9ILH3-F1
#
_cell.length_a   1.000
_cell.length_b   1.000
_cell.length_c   1.000
_cell.angle_alpha   90.00
_cell.angle_beta   90.00
_cell.angle_gamma   90.00
#
_symmetry.space_group_name_H-M   'P 1'
#
loop_
_entity.id
_entity.type
_entity.pdbx_description
1 polymer ?
#
loop_
_entity_poly.entity_id
_entity_poly.type
_entity_poly.pdbx_seq_one_letter_code
_entity_poly.pdbx_strand_id
1 'polypeptide(L)'
;MRASLKIRNGIIERTGSLNAILLNDRIIIVNPSEILAHEDEIKISIEANTIITDQAFTKIVSNSNVKIQYEVYGNFSFLTHPILFYDNAIAEIENTFMINQKAKIIEAFALGREGHGEEFKKGKIRAKTKIYSNDGELLVFDVLRVEDSNYKNTIGSSGLITIYKIDGKESDIEKYSVNSIDINEEWLKIVKDDLK
;
A
#
# COMPACT_ATOMS: atom_id res chain seq x y z
N MET A 1 18.79 1.88 2.51
CA MET A 1 18.31 3.13 3.10
C MET A 1 17.30 2.80 4.18
N ARG A 2 17.36 3.48 5.33
CA ARG A 2 16.30 3.41 6.34
C ARG A 2 15.65 4.78 6.42
N ALA A 3 14.34 4.83 6.26
CA ALA A 3 13.59 6.08 6.31
C ALA A 3 12.34 5.91 7.16
N SER A 4 11.98 6.98 7.88
CA SER A 4 10.76 7.02 8.66
C SER A 4 10.01 8.31 8.45
N LEU A 5 8.68 8.23 8.53
CA LEU A 5 7.77 9.35 8.48
C LEU A 5 6.71 9.15 9.56
N LYS A 6 6.51 10.16 10.39
CA LYS A 6 5.47 10.18 11.41
C LYS A 6 4.71 11.48 11.34
N ILE A 7 3.39 11.39 11.20
CA ILE A 7 2.50 12.54 11.11
C ILE A 7 1.49 12.45 12.25
N ARG A 8 1.51 13.45 13.13
CA ARG A 8 0.62 13.50 14.29
C ARG A 8 0.28 14.93 14.64
N ASN A 9 -1.02 15.24 14.81
CA ASN A 9 -1.49 16.57 15.18
C ASN A 9 -0.92 17.70 14.29
N GLY A 10 -0.80 17.43 12.98
CA GLY A 10 -0.23 18.37 12.01
C GLY A 10 1.30 18.52 12.03
N ILE A 11 2.00 17.78 12.89
CA ILE A 11 3.47 17.77 12.95
C ILE A 11 4.00 16.63 12.08
N ILE A 12 5.02 16.94 11.26
CA ILE A 12 5.76 15.96 10.46
C ILE A 12 7.14 15.72 11.10
N GLU A 13 7.38 14.50 11.56
CA GLU A 13 8.68 14.00 12.00
C GLU A 13 9.21 13.03 10.94
N ARG A 14 10.45 13.19 10.46
CA ARG A 14 10.97 12.34 9.38
C ARG A 14 12.46 12.06 9.48
N THR A 15 12.87 10.92 8.95
CA THR A 15 14.27 10.54 8.70
C THR A 15 14.42 9.96 7.29
N GLY A 16 15.58 10.16 6.67
CA GLY A 16 15.84 9.70 5.30
C GLY A 16 15.10 10.51 4.24
N SER A 17 14.72 9.85 3.15
CA SER A 17 14.12 10.50 1.97
C SER A 17 12.63 10.81 2.12
N LEU A 18 11.92 10.15 3.04
CA LEU A 18 10.48 10.31 3.19
C LEU A 18 10.11 11.72 3.64
N ASN A 19 8.98 12.20 3.14
CA ASN A 19 8.37 13.46 3.52
C ASN A 19 6.84 13.39 3.33
N ALA A 20 6.14 14.44 3.73
CA ALA A 20 4.72 14.60 3.45
C ALA A 20 4.36 16.06 3.18
N ILE A 21 3.28 16.24 2.43
CA ILE A 21 2.62 17.53 2.25
C ILE A 21 1.25 17.44 2.93
N LEU A 22 0.99 18.37 3.85
CA LEU A 22 -0.31 18.51 4.49
C LEU A 22 -1.11 19.57 3.74
N LEU A 23 -2.25 19.16 3.19
CA LEU A 23 -3.26 20.04 2.64
C LEU A 23 -4.49 20.00 3.57
N ASN A 24 -5.42 20.94 3.39
CA ASN A 24 -6.58 21.08 4.27
C ASN A 24 -7.44 19.81 4.33
N ASP A 25 -7.48 19.05 3.25
CA ASP A 25 -8.37 17.90 3.01
C ASP A 25 -7.61 16.60 2.69
N ARG A 26 -6.27 16.62 2.69
CA ARG A 26 -5.47 15.43 2.37
C ARG A 26 -4.03 15.50 2.86
N ILE A 27 -3.45 14.33 3.04
CA ILE A 27 -2.03 14.10 3.29
C ILE A 27 -1.45 13.41 2.07
N ILE A 28 -0.39 13.97 1.50
CA ILE A 28 0.34 13.36 0.37
C ILE A 28 1.70 12.89 0.88
N ILE A 29 1.93 11.58 0.87
CA ILE A 29 3.22 10.95 1.18
C ILE A 29 4.14 11.17 -0.03
N VAL A 30 5.35 11.65 0.26
CA VAL A 30 6.36 11.96 -0.73
C VAL A 30 7.59 11.09 -0.46
N ASN A 31 7.93 10.23 -1.42
CA ASN A 31 9.20 9.50 -1.43
C ASN A 31 9.96 9.90 -2.69
N PRO A 32 10.92 10.84 -2.62
CA PRO A 32 11.57 11.42 -3.80
C PRO A 32 12.37 10.40 -4.62
N SER A 33 12.73 9.25 -4.05
CA SER A 33 13.37 8.17 -4.80
C SER A 33 12.38 7.33 -5.60
N GLU A 34 11.14 7.15 -5.10
CA GLU A 34 10.06 6.25 -5.61
C GLU A 34 10.46 4.79 -5.85
N ILE A 35 11.74 4.48 -5.70
CA ILE A 35 12.43 3.25 -6.00
C ILE A 35 13.06 2.78 -4.70
N LEU A 36 12.74 1.55 -4.32
CA LEU A 36 13.30 0.85 -3.18
C LEU A 36 14.18 -0.28 -3.69
N ALA A 37 15.41 -0.33 -3.17
CA ALA A 37 16.44 -1.26 -3.62
C ALA A 37 17.23 -1.85 -2.45
N HIS A 38 18.05 -2.86 -2.72
CA HIS A 38 18.91 -3.50 -1.73
C HIS A 38 18.11 -3.90 -0.47
N GLU A 39 18.48 -3.39 0.70
CA GLU A 39 17.84 -3.68 1.99
C GLU A 39 17.10 -2.45 2.53
N ASP A 40 16.37 -1.74 1.67
CA ASP A 40 15.61 -0.56 2.07
C ASP A 40 14.50 -0.90 3.08
N GLU A 41 14.36 -0.05 4.10
CA GLU A 41 13.32 -0.16 5.12
C GLU A 41 12.59 1.18 5.27
N ILE A 42 11.27 1.14 5.12
CA ILE A 42 10.37 2.29 5.25
C ILE A 42 9.40 2.04 6.40
N LYS A 43 9.26 3.05 7.27
CA LYS A 43 8.22 3.07 8.30
C LYS A 43 7.42 4.36 8.25
N ILE A 44 6.11 4.25 8.04
CA ILE A 44 5.19 5.38 7.94
C ILE A 44 4.12 5.23 9.02
N SER A 45 3.98 6.25 9.87
CA SER A 45 2.97 6.31 10.92
C SER A 45 2.13 7.57 10.78
N ILE A 46 0.82 7.47 10.65
CA ILE A 46 -0.07 8.62 10.37
C ILE A 46 -1.28 8.57 11.29
N GLU A 47 -1.49 9.64 12.06
CA GLU A 47 -2.75 9.90 12.77
C GLU A 47 -3.52 11.01 12.02
N ALA A 48 -4.65 10.66 11.41
CA ALA A 48 -5.37 11.55 10.51
C ALA A 48 -6.87 11.22 10.39
N ASN A 49 -7.67 12.28 10.17
CA ASN A 49 -9.10 12.18 9.86
C ASN A 49 -9.39 12.71 8.45
N THR A 50 -8.65 12.24 7.45
CA THR A 50 -8.65 12.82 6.10
C THR A 50 -8.20 11.81 5.04
N ILE A 51 -8.08 12.24 3.79
CA ILE A 51 -7.55 11.40 2.70
C ILE A 51 -6.03 11.30 2.84
N ILE A 52 -5.50 10.09 2.70
CA ILE A 52 -4.06 9.81 2.67
C ILE A 52 -3.77 9.20 1.30
N THR A 53 -2.84 9.80 0.57
CA THR A 53 -2.39 9.30 -0.73
C THR A 53 -0.89 9.52 -0.86
N ASP A 54 -0.30 9.12 -1.98
CA ASP A 54 1.10 9.33 -2.32
C ASP A 54 1.20 9.91 -3.74
N GLN A 55 2.40 10.33 -4.13
CA GLN A 55 2.62 11.03 -5.40
C GLN A 55 2.70 10.10 -6.62
N ALA A 56 3.10 8.84 -6.41
CA ALA A 56 3.43 7.91 -7.48
C ALA A 56 3.59 6.48 -6.97
N PHE A 57 3.77 5.55 -7.91
CA PHE A 57 4.03 4.14 -7.64
C PHE A 57 5.29 3.96 -6.81
N THR A 58 5.20 3.12 -5.78
CA THR A 58 6.41 2.58 -5.14
C THR A 58 6.94 1.42 -5.98
N LYS A 59 8.18 1.52 -6.46
CA LYS A 59 8.84 0.49 -7.28
C LYS A 59 9.85 -0.26 -6.43
N ILE A 60 9.73 -1.58 -6.38
CA ILE A 60 10.70 -2.46 -5.72
C ILE A 60 11.49 -3.19 -6.80
N VAL A 61 12.78 -2.90 -6.91
CA VAL A 61 13.60 -3.35 -8.03
C VAL A 61 14.08 -4.80 -7.87
N SER A 62 14.53 -5.40 -8.97
CA SER A 62 15.08 -6.76 -8.96
C SER A 62 16.23 -6.93 -7.97
N ASN A 63 16.31 -8.10 -7.34
CA ASN A 63 17.34 -8.46 -6.35
C ASN A 63 17.36 -7.58 -5.08
N SER A 64 16.26 -6.91 -4.76
CA SER A 64 16.08 -6.22 -3.47
C SER A 64 15.38 -7.11 -2.43
N ASN A 65 15.59 -6.81 -1.16
CA ASN A 65 14.92 -7.36 0.00
C ASN A 65 14.41 -6.19 0.88
N VAL A 66 13.23 -5.69 0.56
CA VAL A 66 12.70 -4.44 1.10
C VAL A 66 11.68 -4.71 2.20
N LYS A 67 11.64 -3.83 3.22
CA LYS A 67 10.56 -3.84 4.22
C LYS A 67 9.79 -2.53 4.21
N ILE A 68 8.47 -2.62 4.24
CA ILE A 68 7.58 -1.46 4.31
C ILE A 68 6.61 -1.67 5.45
N GLN A 69 6.49 -0.67 6.33
CA GLN A 69 5.54 -0.69 7.43
C GLN A 69 4.66 0.55 7.38
N TYR A 70 3.34 0.35 7.36
CA TYR A 70 2.34 1.40 7.55
C TYR A 70 1.58 1.19 8.86
N GLU A 71 1.47 2.26 9.65
CA GLU A 71 0.66 2.33 10.86
C GLU A 71 -0.26 3.56 10.76
N VAL A 72 -1.55 3.38 10.51
CA VAL A 72 -2.47 4.51 10.30
C VAL A 72 -3.62 4.46 11.29
N TYR A 73 -3.94 5.60 11.91
CA TYR A 73 -4.99 5.75 12.91
C TYR A 73 -5.94 6.89 12.58
N GLY A 74 -7.25 6.66 12.77
CA GLY A 74 -8.29 7.70 12.69
C GLY A 74 -9.49 7.32 11.80
N ASN A 75 -10.06 8.32 11.11
CA ASN A 75 -11.13 8.16 10.11
C ASN A 75 -10.64 8.64 8.74
N PHE A 76 -10.27 7.73 7.85
CA PHE A 76 -9.49 8.12 6.67
C PHE A 76 -9.83 7.31 5.43
N SER A 77 -9.46 7.88 4.29
CA SER A 77 -9.37 7.15 3.03
C SER A 77 -7.89 6.96 2.72
N PHE A 78 -7.38 5.73 2.76
CA PHE A 78 -6.01 5.38 2.42
C PHE A 78 -5.96 4.90 0.97
N LEU A 79 -5.57 5.82 0.09
CA LEU A 79 -5.64 5.70 -1.37
C LEU A 79 -4.23 5.86 -1.95
N THR A 80 -3.31 4.98 -1.57
CA THR A 80 -1.95 4.97 -2.13
C THR A 80 -1.94 4.31 -3.50
N HIS A 81 -1.04 4.77 -4.36
CA HIS A 81 -0.79 4.20 -5.67
C HIS A 81 -0.32 2.73 -5.54
N PRO A 82 -0.47 1.93 -6.60
CA PRO A 82 0.02 0.56 -6.63
C PRO A 82 1.53 0.44 -6.33
N ILE A 83 1.90 -0.63 -5.64
CA ILE A 83 3.29 -1.04 -5.47
C ILE A 83 3.67 -2.00 -6.61
N LEU A 84 4.71 -1.65 -7.36
CA LEU A 84 5.22 -2.39 -8.50
C LEU A 84 6.47 -3.18 -8.11
N PHE A 85 6.39 -4.50 -8.20
CA PHE A 85 7.49 -5.42 -7.92
C PHE A 85 8.13 -5.88 -9.22
N TYR A 86 9.42 -5.65 -9.39
CA TYR A 86 10.15 -6.15 -10.55
C TYR A 86 10.46 -7.63 -10.38
N ASP A 87 10.76 -8.33 -11.47
CA ASP A 87 11.16 -9.74 -11.39
C ASP A 87 12.34 -9.94 -10.42
N ASN A 88 12.28 -11.01 -9.62
CA ASN A 88 13.22 -11.34 -8.57
C ASN A 88 13.29 -10.35 -7.38
N ALA A 89 12.23 -9.57 -7.14
CA ALA A 89 12.10 -8.76 -5.94
C ALA A 89 11.67 -9.60 -4.72
N ILE A 90 12.19 -9.23 -3.53
CA ILE A 90 11.74 -9.73 -2.23
C ILE A 90 11.21 -8.55 -1.43
N ALA A 91 10.02 -8.70 -0.84
CA ALA A 91 9.43 -7.67 0.00
C ALA A 91 8.61 -8.23 1.16
N GLU A 92 8.74 -7.61 2.32
CA GLU A 92 7.83 -7.77 3.46
C GLU A 92 7.10 -6.46 3.74
N ILE A 93 5.79 -6.49 3.65
CA ILE A 93 4.91 -5.32 3.84
C ILE A 93 4.00 -5.61 5.02
N GLU A 94 3.95 -4.70 5.98
CA GLU A 94 3.06 -4.79 7.14
C GLU A 94 2.22 -3.52 7.25
N ASN A 95 0.91 -3.69 7.07
CA ASN A 95 -0.08 -2.63 7.17
C ASN A 95 -0.91 -2.84 8.43
N THR A 96 -0.92 -1.84 9.30
CA THR A 96 -1.73 -1.82 10.51
C THR A 96 -2.61 -0.57 10.49
N PHE A 97 -3.91 -0.79 10.48
CA PHE A 97 -4.92 0.26 10.47
C PHE A 97 -5.75 0.18 11.74
N MET A 98 -5.89 1.31 12.44
CA MET A 98 -6.75 1.44 13.62
C MET A 98 -7.83 2.47 13.34
N ILE A 99 -9.08 2.00 13.22
CA ILE A 99 -10.19 2.78 12.68
C ILE A 99 -11.10 3.28 13.80
N ASN A 100 -11.36 4.58 13.81
CA ASN A 100 -12.25 5.18 14.81
C ASN A 100 -13.72 4.87 14.55
N GLN A 101 -14.18 5.15 13.33
CA GLN A 101 -15.54 4.87 12.88
C GLN A 101 -15.52 4.43 11.42
N LYS A 102 -14.96 5.23 10.51
CA LYS A 102 -15.08 4.98 9.06
C LYS A 102 -13.73 5.01 8.38
N ALA A 103 -13.47 4.02 7.54
CA ALA A 103 -12.30 4.04 6.65
C ALA A 103 -12.55 3.36 5.31
N LYS A 104 -11.84 3.85 4.28
CA LYS A 104 -11.70 3.18 2.99
C LYS A 104 -10.21 2.97 2.75
N ILE A 105 -9.77 1.73 2.59
CA ILE A 105 -8.36 1.39 2.36
C ILE A 105 -8.27 0.69 1.02
N ILE A 106 -7.35 1.13 0.17
CA ILE A 106 -7.05 0.48 -1.10
C ILE A 106 -5.59 0.07 -1.11
N GLU A 107 -5.38 -1.22 -1.27
CA GLU A 107 -4.07 -1.82 -1.48
C GLU A 107 -4.02 -2.35 -2.91
N ALA A 108 -3.01 -1.94 -3.67
CA ALA A 108 -2.82 -2.40 -5.03
C ALA A 108 -1.38 -2.88 -5.24
N PHE A 109 -1.25 -4.05 -5.84
CA PHE A 109 0.03 -4.72 -6.06
C PHE A 109 0.15 -5.15 -7.52
N ALA A 110 1.24 -4.81 -8.18
CA ALA A 110 1.56 -5.21 -9.54
C ALA A 110 2.86 -6.00 -9.60
N LEU A 111 2.80 -7.20 -10.16
CA LEU A 111 3.91 -8.12 -10.32
C LEU A 111 4.43 -8.03 -11.75
N GLY A 112 5.67 -7.57 -11.89
CA GLY A 112 6.35 -7.42 -13.18
C GLY A 112 5.94 -6.15 -13.92
N ARG A 113 6.88 -5.62 -14.71
CA ARG A 113 6.63 -4.50 -15.63
C ARG A 113 6.12 -4.99 -16.97
N GLU A 114 4.88 -5.50 -17.02
CA GLU A 114 4.31 -6.08 -18.24
C GLU A 114 4.29 -5.10 -19.42
N GLY A 115 3.98 -3.82 -19.18
CA GLY A 115 4.06 -2.76 -20.21
C GLY A 115 5.46 -2.55 -20.80
N HIS A 116 6.49 -3.07 -20.14
CA HIS A 116 7.89 -3.09 -20.60
C HIS A 116 8.40 -4.49 -20.94
N GLY A 117 7.51 -5.48 -21.05
CA GLY A 117 7.84 -6.87 -21.40
C GLY A 117 8.46 -7.70 -20.27
N GLU A 118 8.42 -7.23 -19.03
CA GLU A 118 8.91 -7.97 -17.86
C GLU A 118 7.74 -8.67 -17.16
N GLU A 119 7.85 -9.99 -17.02
CA GLU A 119 6.93 -10.81 -16.23
C GLU A 119 7.60 -11.19 -14.91
N PHE A 120 6.85 -11.15 -13.80
CA PHE A 120 7.33 -11.66 -12.52
C PHE A 120 7.35 -13.18 -12.55
N LYS A 121 8.54 -13.77 -12.54
CA LYS A 121 8.78 -15.22 -12.60
C LYS A 121 9.39 -15.74 -11.32
N LYS A 122 10.20 -14.91 -10.65
CA LYS A 122 10.93 -15.27 -9.43
C LYS A 122 10.76 -14.19 -8.37
N GLY A 123 10.88 -14.58 -7.10
CA GLY A 123 10.89 -13.64 -5.98
C GLY A 123 9.93 -14.02 -4.88
N LYS A 124 9.84 -13.18 -3.84
CA LYS A 124 9.05 -13.50 -2.64
C LYS A 124 8.43 -12.26 -2.03
N ILE A 125 7.12 -12.12 -2.17
CA ILE A 125 6.37 -10.99 -1.63
C ILE A 125 5.44 -11.49 -0.54
N ARG A 126 5.47 -10.82 0.61
CA ARG A 126 4.53 -11.04 1.70
C ARG A 126 3.97 -9.71 2.16
N ALA A 127 2.67 -9.49 1.97
CA ALA A 127 1.97 -8.34 2.55
C ALA A 127 0.98 -8.85 3.61
N LYS A 128 1.02 -8.27 4.81
CA LYS A 128 0.10 -8.55 5.91
C LYS A 128 -0.69 -7.30 6.21
N THR A 129 -2.01 -7.40 6.23
CA THR A 129 -2.91 -6.28 6.52
C THR A 129 -3.75 -6.62 7.74
N LYS A 130 -3.68 -5.75 8.75
CA LYS A 130 -4.44 -5.86 10.00
C LYS A 130 -5.26 -4.60 10.18
N ILE A 131 -6.56 -4.75 10.31
CA ILE A 131 -7.49 -3.64 10.53
C ILE A 131 -8.20 -3.88 11.86
N TYR A 132 -8.10 -2.90 12.75
CA TYR A 132 -8.70 -2.92 14.08
C TYR A 132 -9.73 -1.82 14.22
N SER A 133 -10.76 -2.03 15.02
CA SER A 133 -11.63 -0.96 15.52
C SER A 133 -10.95 -0.19 16.67
N ASN A 134 -11.53 0.95 17.05
CA ASN A 134 -11.01 1.83 18.10
C ASN A 134 -10.88 1.18 19.48
N ASP A 135 -11.71 0.17 19.77
CA ASP A 135 -11.65 -0.61 21.02
C ASP A 135 -10.61 -1.76 20.97
N GLY A 136 -9.87 -1.89 19.87
CA GLY A 136 -8.78 -2.85 19.70
C GLY A 136 -9.21 -4.22 19.18
N GLU A 137 -10.49 -4.39 18.81
CA GLU A 137 -10.97 -5.62 18.17
C GLU A 137 -10.43 -5.73 16.74
N LEU A 138 -9.92 -6.91 16.38
CA LEU A 138 -9.40 -7.21 15.04
C LEU A 138 -10.58 -7.49 14.10
N LEU A 139 -10.82 -6.58 13.15
CA LEU A 139 -11.88 -6.70 12.16
C LEU A 139 -11.42 -7.49 10.93
N VAL A 140 -10.21 -7.20 10.45
CA VAL A 140 -9.67 -7.84 9.23
C VAL A 140 -8.24 -8.29 9.45
N PHE A 141 -7.95 -9.52 9.03
CA PHE A 141 -6.60 -10.06 8.89
C PHE A 141 -6.44 -10.68 7.50
N ASP A 142 -5.74 -9.99 6.62
CA ASP A 142 -5.47 -10.44 5.25
C ASP A 142 -3.97 -10.64 5.02
N VAL A 143 -3.63 -11.63 4.20
CA VAL A 143 -2.25 -11.93 3.86
C VAL A 143 -2.12 -12.29 2.39
N LEU A 144 -1.42 -11.44 1.64
CA LEU A 144 -0.93 -11.78 0.31
C LEU A 144 0.41 -12.50 0.44
N ARG A 145 0.54 -13.64 -0.25
CA ARG A 145 1.80 -14.38 -0.40
C ARG A 145 2.03 -14.69 -1.86
N VAL A 146 3.17 -14.25 -2.37
CA VAL A 146 3.67 -14.58 -3.70
C VAL A 146 5.04 -15.22 -3.52
N GLU A 147 5.24 -16.37 -4.15
CA GLU A 147 6.52 -17.06 -4.24
C GLU A 147 6.68 -17.52 -5.69
N ASP A 148 7.65 -16.91 -6.36
CA ASP A 148 7.89 -17.06 -7.78
C ASP A 148 6.59 -16.84 -8.60
N SER A 149 6.33 -17.66 -9.61
CA SER A 149 5.14 -17.56 -10.46
C SER A 149 3.86 -18.16 -9.85
N ASN A 150 3.82 -18.47 -8.54
CA ASN A 150 2.67 -19.13 -7.93
C ASN A 150 1.40 -18.25 -7.87
N TYR A 151 1.57 -16.92 -8.02
CA TYR A 151 0.48 -15.95 -7.96
C TYR A 151 -0.58 -16.19 -9.04
N LYS A 152 -0.21 -16.83 -10.15
CA LYS A 152 -1.17 -17.23 -11.19
C LYS A 152 -2.23 -18.21 -10.69
N ASN A 153 -1.93 -18.96 -9.63
CA ASN A 153 -2.87 -19.88 -9.00
C ASN A 153 -3.64 -19.26 -7.82
N THR A 154 -3.10 -18.20 -7.19
CA THR A 154 -3.72 -17.58 -6.02
C THR A 154 -4.48 -16.30 -6.37
N ILE A 155 -3.85 -15.38 -7.10
CA ILE A 155 -4.44 -14.14 -7.60
C ILE A 155 -5.17 -14.39 -8.92
N GLY A 156 -4.62 -15.25 -9.79
CA GLY A 156 -5.16 -15.49 -11.13
C GLY A 156 -4.66 -14.51 -12.20
N SER A 157 -4.00 -13.44 -11.80
CA SER A 157 -3.43 -12.41 -12.67
C SER A 157 -2.17 -11.80 -12.03
N SER A 158 -1.45 -10.97 -12.77
CA SER A 158 -0.21 -10.31 -12.32
C SER A 158 -0.44 -9.11 -11.39
N GLY A 159 -1.67 -8.61 -11.29
CA GLY A 159 -2.05 -7.53 -10.38
C GLY A 159 -3.23 -7.90 -9.47
N LEU A 160 -3.25 -7.30 -8.28
CA LEU A 160 -4.35 -7.42 -7.32
C LEU A 160 -4.68 -6.04 -6.76
N ILE A 161 -5.96 -5.68 -6.75
CA ILE A 161 -6.48 -4.53 -6.01
C ILE A 161 -7.43 -5.05 -4.94
N THR A 162 -7.16 -4.72 -3.68
CA THR A 162 -8.03 -5.02 -2.55
C THR A 162 -8.58 -3.71 -2.00
N ILE A 163 -9.90 -3.65 -1.83
CA ILE A 163 -10.61 -2.53 -1.23
C ILE A 163 -11.21 -3.01 0.08
N TYR A 164 -10.89 -2.33 1.17
CA TYR A 164 -11.51 -2.53 2.47
C TYR A 164 -12.37 -1.31 2.79
N LYS A 165 -13.65 -1.53 3.11
CA LYS A 165 -14.57 -0.48 3.58
C LYS A 165 -14.98 -0.85 5.00
N ILE A 166 -14.72 0.06 5.94
CA ILE A 166 -15.01 -0.13 7.36
C ILE A 166 -16.00 0.94 7.79
N ASP A 167 -17.07 0.52 8.48
CA ASP A 167 -18.00 1.40 9.18
C ASP A 167 -18.37 0.81 10.55
N GLY A 168 -17.88 1.45 11.61
CA GLY A 168 -17.91 0.94 12.98
C GLY A 168 -17.17 -0.40 13.09
N LYS A 169 -17.93 -1.47 13.28
CA LYS A 169 -17.43 -2.85 13.38
C LYS A 169 -17.72 -3.68 12.13
N GLU A 170 -18.44 -3.13 11.15
CA GLU A 170 -18.72 -3.80 9.91
C GLU A 170 -17.56 -3.61 8.94
N SER A 171 -17.24 -4.68 8.21
CA SER A 171 -16.20 -4.66 7.18
C SER A 171 -16.71 -5.31 5.90
N ASP A 172 -16.47 -4.63 4.79
CA ASP A 172 -16.71 -5.12 3.44
C ASP A 172 -15.38 -5.13 2.68
N ILE A 173 -15.12 -6.24 1.97
CA ILE A 173 -13.83 -6.51 1.33
C ILE A 173 -14.08 -6.97 -0.10
N GLU A 174 -13.56 -6.19 -1.04
CA GLU A 174 -13.62 -6.51 -2.47
C GLU A 174 -12.20 -6.75 -2.99
N LYS A 175 -12.03 -7.78 -3.83
CA LYS A 175 -10.74 -8.12 -4.45
C LYS A 175 -10.89 -8.24 -5.96
N TYR A 176 -10.02 -7.55 -6.69
CA TYR A 176 -10.02 -7.50 -8.14
C TYR A 176 -8.68 -8.00 -8.66
N SER A 177 -8.73 -9.13 -9.35
CA SER A 177 -7.59 -9.65 -10.12
C SER A 177 -7.54 -8.93 -11.45
N VAL A 178 -6.45 -8.19 -11.68
CA VAL A 178 -6.21 -7.39 -12.88
C VAL A 178 -4.82 -7.69 -13.42
N ASN A 179 -4.52 -7.36 -14.67
CA ASN A 179 -3.14 -7.46 -15.15
C ASN A 179 -2.31 -6.28 -14.64
N SER A 180 -1.02 -6.48 -14.41
CA SER A 180 -0.09 -5.42 -13.97
C SER A 180 -0.06 -4.23 -14.93
N ILE A 181 -0.25 -4.47 -16.23
CA ILE A 181 -0.31 -3.39 -17.23
C ILE A 181 -1.53 -2.47 -17.05
N ASP A 182 -2.66 -2.99 -16.57
CA ASP A 182 -3.94 -2.27 -16.46
C ASP A 182 -4.18 -1.71 -15.05
N ILE A 183 -3.36 -2.12 -14.07
CA ILE A 183 -3.62 -1.86 -12.64
C ILE A 183 -3.79 -0.37 -12.31
N ASN A 184 -3.05 0.51 -12.97
CA ASN A 184 -3.11 1.94 -12.72
C ASN A 184 -4.47 2.50 -13.14
N GLU A 185 -4.94 2.08 -14.32
CA GLU A 185 -6.20 2.55 -14.87
C GLU A 185 -7.37 2.06 -14.03
N GLU A 186 -7.34 0.80 -13.59
CA GLU A 186 -8.36 0.25 -12.70
C GLU A 186 -8.35 0.91 -11.32
N TRP A 187 -7.15 1.11 -10.74
CA TRP A 187 -7.02 1.85 -9.49
C TRP A 187 -7.58 3.27 -9.61
N LEU A 188 -7.24 3.99 -10.69
CA LEU A 188 -7.77 5.34 -10.96
C LEU A 188 -9.30 5.34 -11.06
N LYS A 189 -9.92 4.36 -11.72
CA LYS A 189 -11.40 4.24 -11.78
C LYS A 189 -12.01 4.12 -10.39
N ILE A 190 -11.37 3.39 -9.49
CA ILE A 190 -11.84 3.15 -8.12
C ILE A 190 -11.72 4.41 -7.24
N VAL A 191 -10.63 5.18 -7.37
CA VAL A 191 -10.34 6.34 -6.49
C VAL A 191 -10.85 7.67 -7.04
N LYS A 192 -11.27 7.73 -8.30
CA LYS A 192 -11.60 8.97 -9.01
C LYS A 192 -12.60 9.86 -8.26
N ASP A 193 -13.59 9.26 -7.61
CA ASP A 193 -14.62 10.01 -6.91
C ASP A 193 -14.20 10.45 -5.51
N ASP A 194 -13.21 9.79 -4.89
CA ASP A 194 -12.68 10.17 -3.58
C ASP A 194 -11.62 11.27 -3.65
N LEU A 195 -10.95 11.43 -4.79
CA LEU A 195 -9.84 12.39 -4.96
C LEU A 195 -10.26 13.77 -5.51
N LYS A 196 -11.54 13.95 -5.88
CA LYS A 196 -12.13 15.23 -6.31
C LYS A 196 -12.26 16.21 -5.17
#